data_AF-A0A257KRN8-F1
#
_entry.id   AF-A0A257KRN8-F1
#
_cell.length_a   1.000
_cell.length_b   1.000
_cell.length_c   1.000
_cell.angle_alpha   90.00
_cell.angle_beta   90.00
_cell.angle_gamma   90.00
#
_symmetry.space_group_name_H-M   'P 1'
#
loop_
_entity.id
_entity.type
_entity.pdbx_description
1 polymer ?
#
loop_
_entity_poly.entity_id
_entity_poly.type
_entity_poly.pdbx_seq_one_letter_code
_entity_poly.pdbx_strand_id
1 'polypeptide(L)'
;MNVIAFRKRQTGNWSETELQTLRETLEIGRRGQGWDAGLTESGDAQFYLLGPDQACTLCVSRIGGLYVLEDDAGTLLFEHRSLPLVAIHARGALRKTRWPLVARIVMVWCTIRHMINDRVEPLLLEGEELLVHLAPQLAAYV
;
A
#
# COMPACT_ATOMS: atom_id res chain seq x y z
N MET A 1 -22.42 -9.54 -17.53
CA MET A 1 -21.48 -8.39 -17.48
C MET A 1 -20.63 -8.45 -18.73
N ASN A 2 -20.71 -7.43 -19.59
CA ASN A 2 -20.02 -7.42 -20.87
C ASN A 2 -18.78 -6.54 -20.72
N VAL A 3 -17.60 -7.16 -20.66
CA VAL A 3 -16.31 -6.44 -20.64
C VAL A 3 -16.02 -6.02 -22.07
N ILE A 4 -16.21 -4.73 -22.37
CA ILE A 4 -15.87 -4.17 -23.67
C ILE A 4 -14.34 -4.01 -23.72
N ALA A 5 -13.68 -4.75 -24.61
CA ALA A 5 -12.25 -4.64 -24.84
C ALA A 5 -11.88 -3.22 -25.34
N PHE A 6 -10.95 -2.58 -24.64
CA PHE A 6 -10.51 -1.20 -24.90
C PHE A 6 -9.89 -1.07 -26.30
N ARG A 7 -10.52 -0.28 -27.18
CA ARG A 7 -10.03 0.03 -28.52
C ARG A 7 -8.97 1.12 -28.46
N LYS A 8 -7.72 0.75 -28.75
CA LYS A 8 -6.64 1.58 -29.35
C LYS A 8 -6.42 2.96 -28.69
N ARG A 9 -5.56 3.01 -27.65
CA ARG A 9 -4.89 4.21 -27.07
C ARG A 9 -5.60 5.53 -27.41
N GLN A 10 -6.79 5.72 -26.86
CA GLN A 10 -7.33 7.05 -26.72
C GLN A 10 -6.62 7.61 -25.50
N THR A 11 -5.65 8.50 -25.68
CA THR A 11 -4.94 9.17 -24.59
C THR A 11 -5.88 10.04 -23.75
N GLY A 12 -7.20 9.85 -23.78
CA GLY A 12 -8.19 10.86 -23.40
C GLY A 12 -7.86 12.20 -24.04
N ASN A 13 -8.48 13.28 -23.60
CA ASN A 13 -8.03 14.62 -23.96
C ASN A 13 -6.71 15.04 -23.26
N TRP A 14 -5.86 14.09 -22.84
CA TRP A 14 -4.57 14.40 -22.22
C TRP A 14 -3.57 14.87 -23.28
N SER A 15 -2.88 15.96 -22.98
CA SER A 15 -1.70 16.37 -23.73
C SER A 15 -0.50 15.50 -23.36
N GLU A 16 0.46 15.37 -24.29
CA GLU A 16 1.69 14.62 -24.05
C GLU A 16 2.49 15.18 -22.86
N THR A 17 2.44 16.51 -22.64
CA THR A 17 3.10 17.16 -21.51
C THR A 17 2.47 16.78 -20.17
N GLU A 18 1.15 16.68 -20.10
CA GLU A 18 0.44 16.19 -18.90
C GLU A 18 0.80 14.73 -18.61
N LEU A 19 0.76 13.87 -19.64
CA LEU A 19 1.13 12.46 -19.50
C LEU A 19 2.60 12.30 -19.10
N GLN A 20 3.50 13.12 -19.65
CA GLN A 20 4.91 13.10 -19.27
C GLN A 20 5.09 13.52 -17.81
N THR A 21 4.41 14.58 -17.38
CA THR A 21 4.43 15.05 -15.98
C THR A 21 4.01 13.94 -15.01
N LEU A 22 2.91 13.24 -15.33
CA LEU A 22 2.42 12.11 -14.54
C LEU A 22 3.43 10.95 -14.52
N ARG A 23 3.92 10.52 -15.69
CA ARG A 23 4.87 9.40 -15.81
C ARG A 23 6.18 9.67 -15.06
N GLU A 24 6.74 10.86 -15.19
CA GLU A 24 8.00 11.23 -14.55
C GLU A 24 7.84 11.32 -13.03
N THR A 25 6.81 12.02 -12.55
CA THR A 25 6.61 12.25 -11.12
C THR A 25 6.26 10.96 -10.39
N LEU A 26 5.44 10.11 -11.01
CA LEU A 26 5.00 8.83 -10.44
C LEU A 26 6.00 7.69 -10.71
N GLU A 27 7.09 7.94 -11.44
CA GLU A 27 8.10 6.94 -11.83
C GLU A 27 7.50 5.72 -12.57
N ILE A 28 6.46 5.96 -13.36
CA ILE A 28 5.70 4.91 -14.04
C ILE A 28 6.58 4.28 -15.13
N GLY A 29 6.52 2.95 -15.26
CA GLY A 29 7.38 2.19 -16.15
C GLY A 29 8.78 1.86 -15.57
N ARG A 30 9.26 2.54 -14.54
CA ARG A 30 10.53 2.17 -13.85
C ARG A 30 10.33 1.07 -12.80
N ARG A 31 9.13 1.00 -12.19
CA ARG A 31 8.79 0.02 -11.14
C ARG A 31 7.89 -1.13 -11.63
N GLY A 32 7.72 -1.28 -12.93
CA GLY A 32 6.74 -2.22 -13.51
C GLY A 32 5.28 -1.87 -13.22
N GLN A 33 5.02 -0.66 -12.72
CA GLN A 33 3.68 -0.20 -12.40
C GLN A 33 2.90 0.11 -13.68
N GLY A 34 1.77 -0.56 -13.85
CA GLY A 34 0.89 -0.37 -14.99
C GLY A 34 0.13 0.95 -14.88
N TRP A 35 -0.25 1.49 -16.03
CA TRP A 35 -1.12 2.66 -16.12
C TRP A 35 -1.96 2.57 -17.38
N ASP A 36 -3.11 3.24 -17.36
CA ASP A 36 -3.95 3.41 -18.52
C ASP A 36 -4.57 4.82 -18.54
N ALA A 37 -5.16 5.21 -19.66
CA ALA A 37 -5.87 6.47 -19.82
C ALA A 37 -7.21 6.24 -20.51
N GLY A 38 -8.22 7.00 -20.09
CA GLY A 38 -9.57 6.92 -20.60
C GLY A 38 -10.30 8.24 -20.45
N LEU A 39 -11.62 8.15 -20.50
CA LEU A 39 -12.53 9.27 -20.30
C LEU A 39 -13.55 8.91 -19.22
N THR A 40 -13.98 9.90 -18.44
CA THR A 40 -15.15 9.77 -17.55
C THR A 40 -16.43 9.67 -18.39
N GLU A 41 -17.56 9.36 -17.75
CA GLU A 41 -18.88 9.38 -18.41
C GLU A 41 -19.21 10.76 -19.00
N SER A 42 -18.71 11.83 -18.37
CA SER A 42 -18.85 13.21 -18.84
C SER A 42 -17.86 13.59 -19.96
N GLY A 43 -16.97 12.66 -20.36
CA GLY A 43 -15.95 12.89 -21.38
C GLY A 43 -14.69 13.60 -20.87
N ASP A 44 -14.51 13.71 -19.55
CA ASP A 44 -13.31 14.30 -18.95
C ASP A 44 -12.13 13.34 -19.05
N ALA A 45 -10.91 13.87 -19.22
CA ALA A 45 -9.73 13.03 -19.31
C ALA A 45 -9.44 12.35 -17.96
N GLN A 46 -9.26 11.03 -17.95
CA GLN A 46 -8.97 10.25 -16.75
C GLN A 46 -7.71 9.41 -16.95
N PHE A 47 -6.85 9.38 -15.94
CA PHE A 47 -5.60 8.64 -15.89
C PHE A 47 -5.70 7.64 -14.74
N TYR A 48 -5.40 6.36 -15.00
CA TYR A 48 -5.48 5.30 -14.01
C TYR A 48 -4.09 4.75 -13.73
N LEU A 49 -3.78 4.60 -12.44
CA LEU A 49 -2.62 3.85 -12.01
C LEU A 49 -3.04 2.46 -11.57
N LEU A 50 -2.45 1.44 -12.19
CA LEU A 50 -2.85 0.05 -12.01
C LEU A 50 -1.94 -0.65 -11.00
N GLY A 51 -2.58 -1.41 -10.12
CA GLY A 51 -1.92 -2.36 -9.24
C GLY A 51 -1.53 -3.66 -9.97
N PRO A 52 -0.93 -4.63 -9.25
CA PRO A 52 -0.49 -5.90 -9.83
C PRO A 52 -1.62 -6.66 -10.54
N ASP A 53 -2.83 -6.63 -9.97
CA ASP A 53 -4.01 -7.34 -10.46
C ASP A 53 -4.76 -6.57 -11.56
N GLN A 54 -4.13 -5.54 -12.15
CA GLN A 54 -4.76 -4.60 -13.10
C GLN A 54 -5.94 -3.80 -12.51
N ALA A 55 -6.18 -3.89 -11.20
CA ALA A 55 -7.13 -3.04 -10.50
C ALA A 55 -6.59 -1.60 -10.41
N CYS A 56 -7.48 -0.62 -10.57
CA CYS A 56 -7.14 0.78 -10.32
C CYS A 56 -6.76 0.95 -8.84
N THR A 57 -5.67 1.65 -8.58
CA THR A 57 -5.20 1.98 -7.22
C THR A 57 -5.34 3.46 -6.90
N LEU A 58 -5.16 4.30 -7.92
CA LEU A 58 -5.38 5.74 -7.89
C LEU A 58 -5.82 6.16 -9.29
N CYS A 59 -6.70 7.16 -9.37
CA CYS A 59 -7.00 7.83 -10.62
C CYS A 59 -6.84 9.35 -10.51
N VAL A 60 -6.41 9.96 -11.61
CA VAL A 60 -6.35 11.41 -11.77
C VAL A 60 -7.30 11.81 -12.90
N SER A 61 -8.26 12.68 -12.61
CA SER A 61 -9.25 13.17 -13.57
C SER A 61 -9.06 14.66 -13.82
N ARG A 62 -9.22 15.14 -15.07
CA ARG A 62 -9.22 16.57 -15.39
C ARG A 62 -10.64 17.07 -15.58
N ILE A 63 -11.25 17.57 -14.51
CA ILE A 63 -12.66 17.97 -14.45
C ILE A 63 -12.74 19.49 -14.30
N GLY A 64 -13.39 20.18 -15.24
CA GLY A 64 -13.62 21.62 -15.13
C GLY A 64 -12.34 22.48 -14.97
N GLY A 65 -11.20 21.99 -15.49
CA GLY A 65 -9.89 22.67 -15.35
C GLY A 65 -9.17 22.41 -14.03
N LEU A 66 -9.72 21.55 -13.17
CA LEU A 66 -9.05 21.02 -11.99
C LEU A 66 -8.54 19.61 -12.27
N TYR A 67 -7.43 19.26 -11.64
CA TYR A 67 -6.98 17.88 -11.55
C TYR A 67 -7.43 17.32 -10.21
N VAL A 68 -8.14 16.20 -10.25
CA VAL A 68 -8.79 15.55 -9.11
C VAL A 68 -8.12 14.20 -8.93
N LEU A 69 -7.60 13.92 -7.74
CA LEU A 69 -6.98 12.65 -7.37
C LEU A 69 -7.92 11.86 -6.48
N GLU A 70 -8.24 10.64 -6.89
CA GLU A 70 -9.12 9.72 -6.18
C GLU A 70 -8.41 8.38 -5.92
N ASP A 71 -8.86 7.67 -4.88
CA ASP A 71 -8.47 6.28 -4.64
C ASP A 71 -9.32 5.26 -5.41
N ASP A 72 -9.06 3.97 -5.19
CA ASP A 72 -9.77 2.86 -5.81
C ASP A 72 -11.25 2.77 -5.44
N ALA A 73 -11.66 3.41 -4.34
CA ALA A 73 -13.05 3.51 -3.91
C ALA A 73 -13.75 4.77 -4.45
N GLY A 74 -13.05 5.63 -5.19
CA GLY A 74 -13.56 6.92 -5.66
C GLY A 74 -13.55 8.01 -4.59
N THR A 75 -12.79 7.83 -3.50
CA THR A 75 -12.65 8.85 -2.46
C THR A 75 -11.70 9.95 -2.95
N LEU A 76 -12.14 11.21 -2.88
CA LEU A 76 -11.30 12.36 -3.16
C LEU A 76 -10.13 12.44 -2.15
N LEU A 77 -8.91 12.30 -2.65
CA LEU A 77 -7.69 12.44 -1.85
C LEU A 77 -7.10 13.84 -1.94
N PHE A 78 -7.17 14.47 -3.11
CA PHE A 78 -6.62 15.80 -3.36
C PHE A 78 -7.16 16.41 -4.66
N GLU A 79 -7.29 17.73 -4.72
CA GLU A 79 -7.62 18.44 -5.96
C GLU A 79 -6.82 19.74 -6.09
N HIS A 80 -6.39 20.06 -7.31
CA HIS A 80 -5.70 21.31 -7.58
C HIS A 80 -5.70 21.65 -9.09
N ARG A 81 -5.55 22.92 -9.44
CA ARG A 81 -5.29 23.37 -10.83
C ARG A 81 -3.91 23.00 -11.38
N SER A 82 -3.03 22.46 -10.54
CA SER A 82 -1.62 22.22 -10.87
C SER A 82 -1.37 20.73 -10.86
N LEU A 83 -1.26 20.15 -12.06
CA LEU A 83 -0.98 18.73 -12.24
C LEU A 83 0.29 18.27 -11.49
N PRO A 84 1.40 19.02 -11.49
CA PRO A 84 2.58 18.63 -10.69
C PRO A 84 2.29 18.44 -9.20
N LEU A 85 1.47 19.32 -8.60
CA LEU A 85 1.12 19.20 -7.17
C LEU A 85 0.26 17.96 -6.91
N VAL A 86 -0.69 17.68 -7.79
CA VAL A 86 -1.52 16.47 -7.73
C VAL A 86 -0.66 15.21 -7.90
N ALA A 87 0.28 15.22 -8.85
CA ALA A 87 1.19 14.10 -9.07
C ALA A 87 2.11 13.83 -7.86
N ILE A 88 2.59 14.88 -7.18
CA ILE A 88 3.35 14.74 -5.93
C ILE A 88 2.49 14.11 -4.83
N HIS A 89 1.23 14.54 -4.68
CA HIS A 89 0.29 13.97 -3.70
C HIS A 89 -0.02 12.50 -4.01
N ALA A 90 -0.26 12.17 -5.28
CA ALA A 90 -0.45 10.81 -5.75
C ALA A 90 0.77 9.92 -5.42
N ARG A 91 2.00 10.40 -5.67
CA ARG A 91 3.22 9.69 -5.29
C ARG A 91 3.29 9.45 -3.77
N GLY A 92 2.88 10.42 -2.97
CA GLY A 92 2.78 10.30 -1.52
C GLY A 92 1.76 9.24 -1.09
N ALA A 93 0.58 9.23 -1.71
CA ALA A 93 -0.48 8.27 -1.45
C ALA A 93 -0.01 6.83 -1.72
N LEU A 94 0.69 6.58 -2.83
CA LEU A 94 1.24 5.25 -3.16
C LEU A 94 2.23 4.70 -2.13
N ARG A 95 2.95 5.58 -1.43
CA ARG A 95 3.85 5.15 -0.34
C ARG A 95 3.08 4.73 0.90
N LYS A 96 1.93 5.35 1.17
CA LYS A 96 1.06 5.02 2.32
C LYS A 96 0.31 3.71 2.12
N THR A 97 -0.01 3.30 0.90
CA THR A 97 -0.66 2.01 0.60
C THR A 97 0.20 0.78 0.97
N ARG A 98 1.42 0.96 1.50
CA ARG A 98 2.24 -0.10 2.12
C ARG A 98 1.81 -0.48 3.54
N TRP A 99 0.85 0.23 4.13
CA TRP A 99 0.30 -0.08 5.46
C TRP A 99 -0.19 -1.52 5.67
N PRO A 100 -0.88 -2.20 4.74
CA PRO A 100 -1.26 -3.60 4.92
C PRO A 100 -0.06 -4.56 5.07
N LEU A 101 1.08 -4.26 4.45
CA LEU A 101 2.31 -5.05 4.64
C LEU A 101 2.90 -4.81 6.04
N VAL A 102 2.90 -3.56 6.50
CA VAL A 102 3.34 -3.22 7.86
C VAL A 102 2.44 -3.86 8.90
N ALA A 103 1.12 -3.82 8.71
CA ALA A 103 0.16 -4.46 9.61
C ALA A 103 0.40 -5.98 9.70
N ARG A 104 0.68 -6.66 8.57
CA ARG A 104 1.05 -8.09 8.57
C ARG A 104 2.33 -8.36 9.35
N ILE A 105 3.36 -7.54 9.16
CA ILE A 105 4.63 -7.67 9.90
C ILE A 105 4.40 -7.46 11.40
N VAL A 106 3.61 -6.44 11.77
CA VAL A 106 3.27 -6.17 13.18
C VAL A 106 2.48 -7.33 13.78
N MET A 107 1.48 -7.88 13.06
CA MET A 107 0.73 -9.05 13.52
C MET A 107 1.63 -10.27 13.73
N VAL A 108 2.52 -10.57 12.77
CA VAL A 108 3.50 -11.67 12.90
C VAL A 108 4.47 -11.43 14.05
N TRP A 109 4.90 -10.19 14.26
CA TRP A 109 5.77 -9.84 15.38
C TRP A 109 5.05 -10.00 16.73
N CYS A 110 3.79 -9.57 16.81
CA CYS A 110 2.95 -9.75 17.99
C CYS A 110 2.73 -11.23 18.32
N THR A 111 2.51 -12.10 17.32
CA THR A 111 2.34 -13.55 17.56
C THR A 111 3.65 -14.20 18.03
N ILE A 112 4.80 -13.84 17.44
CA ILE A 112 6.11 -14.33 17.90
C ILE A 112 6.38 -13.90 19.34
N ARG A 113 6.15 -12.63 19.67
CA ARG A 113 6.35 -12.12 21.03
C ARG A 113 5.45 -12.83 22.04
N HIS A 114 4.19 -13.07 21.69
CA HIS A 114 3.27 -13.80 22.55
C HIS A 114 3.73 -15.24 22.77
N MET A 115 4.15 -15.96 21.72
CA MET A 115 4.71 -17.30 21.84
C MET A 115 5.97 -17.36 22.72
N ILE A 116 6.85 -16.37 22.65
CA ILE A 116 8.03 -16.32 23.52
C ILE A 116 7.59 -16.12 24.98
N ASN A 117 6.67 -15.21 25.24
CA ASN A 117 6.19 -14.96 26.61
C ASN A 117 5.55 -16.22 27.21
N ASP A 118 4.67 -16.89 26.45
CA ASP A 118 3.97 -18.11 26.88
C ASP A 118 4.90 -19.32 27.06
N ARG A 119 6.10 -19.30 26.47
CA ARG A 119 7.10 -20.38 26.61
C ARG A 119 8.13 -20.09 27.69
N VAL A 120 8.42 -18.83 27.98
CA VAL A 120 9.44 -18.44 28.97
C VAL A 120 8.89 -18.52 30.40
N GLU A 121 7.63 -18.15 30.63
CA GLU A 121 6.99 -18.31 31.95
C GLU A 121 6.97 -19.76 32.47
N PRO A 122 6.53 -20.77 31.69
CA PRO A 122 6.54 -22.16 32.17
C PRO A 122 7.95 -22.74 32.31
N LEU A 123 8.92 -22.32 31.48
CA LEU A 123 10.32 -22.77 31.62
C LEU A 123 11.00 -22.21 32.87
N LEU A 124 10.67 -20.97 33.26
CA LEU A 124 11.15 -20.39 34.52
C LEU A 124 10.50 -21.05 35.72
N LEU A 125 9.21 -21.37 35.64
CA LEU A 125 8.48 -22.04 36.73
C LEU A 125 8.92 -23.50 36.92
N GLU A 126 9.10 -24.26 35.84
CA GLU A 126 9.66 -25.63 35.89
C GLU A 126 11.14 -25.64 36.33
N GLY A 127 11.92 -24.60 35.97
CA GLY A 127 13.30 -24.43 36.42
C GLY A 127 13.41 -24.16 37.92
N GLU A 128 12.44 -23.44 38.50
CA GLU A 128 12.38 -23.17 39.93
C GLU A 128 12.06 -24.45 40.73
N GLU A 129 11.12 -25.29 40.27
CA GLU A 129 10.80 -26.57 40.92
C GLU A 129 11.97 -27.58 40.88
N LEU A 130 12.74 -27.60 39.78
CA LEU A 130 13.96 -28.41 39.66
C LEU A 130 15.09 -27.94 40.59
N LEU A 131 15.23 -26.64 40.81
CA LEU A 131 16.19 -26.08 41.78
C LEU A 131 15.82 -26.39 43.23
N VAL A 132 14.52 -26.41 43.56
CA VAL A 132 14.03 -26.80 44.89
C VAL A 132 14.37 -28.27 45.21
N HIS A 133 14.43 -29.15 44.21
CA HIS A 133 14.82 -30.56 44.39
C HIS A 133 16.35 -30.79 44.42
N LEU A 134 17.15 -29.87 43.88
CA LEU A 134 18.62 -29.89 43.96
C LEU A 134 19.17 -29.29 45.27
N ALA A 135 18.43 -28.39 45.91
CA ALA A 135 18.79 -27.79 47.20
C ALA A 135 19.08 -28.81 48.32
N PRO A 136 18.26 -29.86 48.56
CA PRO A 136 18.57 -30.84 49.60
C PRO A 136 19.78 -31.73 49.28
N GLN A 137 20.12 -31.94 48.00
CA GLN A 137 21.27 -32.79 47.62
C GLN A 137 22.62 -32.06 47.73
N LEU A 138 22.62 -30.73 47.57
CA LEU A 138 23.81 -29.91 47.79
C LEU A 138 24.09 -29.66 49.29
N ALA A 139 23.05 -29.66 50.13
CA ALA A 139 23.20 -29.54 51.59
C ALA A 139 23.79 -30.81 52.25
N ALA A 140 23.77 -31.96 51.57
CA ALA A 140 24.36 -33.21 52.06
C ALA A 140 25.87 -33.35 51.79
N TYR A 141 26.48 -32.38 51.09
CA TYR A 141 27.90 -32.37 50.72
C TYR A 141 28.72 -31.26 51.41
N VAL A 142 28.15 -30.59 52.43
CA VAL A 142 28.82 -29.64 53.33
C VAL A 142 28.88 -30.21 54.73
#